data_AF-A0A1X2GYF5-F1
#
_entry.id   AF-A0A1X2GYF5-F1
#
_cell.length_a   1.000
_cell.length_b   1.000
_cell.length_c   1.000
_cell.angle_alpha   90.00
_cell.angle_beta   90.00
_cell.angle_gamma   90.00
#
_symmetry.space_group_name_H-M   'P 1'
#
loop_
_entity.id
_entity.type
_entity.pdbx_description
1 polymer ?
#
loop_
_entity_poly.entity_id
_entity_poly.type
_entity_poly.pdbx_seq_one_letter_code
_entity_poly.pdbx_strand_id
1 'polypeptide(L)' 'MGEHLKVDPAIERWAHMRENTHLYFRWNKRTTRRSLFWGIAIPVGLTALAYATDRKWNFSAAQTKDDLYYKKN' A
#
# COMPACT_ATOMS: atom_id res chain seq x y z
N MET A 1 -26.68 24.83 25.28
CA MET A 1 -26.00 23.56 25.60
C MET A 1 -26.38 22.60 24.49
N GLY A 2 -25.38 22.13 23.75
CA GLY A 2 -25.52 21.57 22.41
C GLY A 2 -26.52 20.42 22.32
N GLU A 3 -27.15 20.36 21.15
CA GLU A 3 -28.08 19.34 20.67
C GLU A 3 -27.76 17.92 21.17
N HIS A 4 -28.74 17.26 21.78
CA HIS A 4 -28.64 15.89 22.28
C HIS A 4 -28.53 14.93 21.09
N LEU A 5 -27.30 14.56 20.72
CA LEU A 5 -27.01 13.56 19.69
C LEU A 5 -27.77 12.28 20.01
N LYS A 6 -28.66 11.88 19.10
CA LYS A 6 -29.33 10.58 19.17
C LYS A 6 -28.31 9.51 18.86
N VAL A 7 -27.88 8.81 19.89
CA VAL A 7 -26.97 7.69 19.77
C VAL A 7 -27.73 6.50 19.18
N ASP A 8 -27.37 6.09 17.96
CA ASP A 8 -27.88 4.87 17.35
C ASP A 8 -27.02 3.67 17.80
N PRO A 9 -27.58 2.70 18.54
CA PRO A 9 -26.84 1.54 19.01
C PRO A 9 -26.28 0.69 17.86
N ALA A 10 -26.83 0.77 16.64
CA ALA A 10 -26.27 0.07 15.48
C ALA A 10 -24.94 0.68 15.05
N ILE A 11 -24.81 2.01 15.06
CA ILE A 11 -23.58 2.72 14.69
C ILE A 11 -22.49 2.43 15.73
N GLU A 12 -22.83 2.47 17.01
CA GLU A 12 -21.87 2.17 18.09
C GLU A 12 -21.32 0.74 18.00
N ARG A 13 -22.20 -0.25 17.75
CA ARG A 13 -21.77 -1.65 17.57
C ARG A 13 -20.85 -1.81 16.36
N TRP A 14 -21.13 -1.12 15.25
CA TRP A 14 -20.28 -1.17 14.07
C TRP A 14 -18.92 -0.53 14.31
N ALA A 15 -18.88 0.62 14.99
CA ALA A 15 -17.64 1.27 15.40
C ALA A 15 -16.82 0.34 16.31
N HIS A 16 -17.45 -0.21 17.35
CA HIS A 16 -16.83 -1.15 18.27
C HIS A 16 -16.29 -2.42 17.57
N MET A 17 -17.02 -2.97 16.59
CA MET A 17 -16.55 -4.12 15.81
C MET A 17 -15.26 -3.78 15.03
N ARG A 18 -15.20 -2.60 14.39
CA ARG A 18 -14.03 -2.17 13.61
C ARG A 18 -12.82 -1.91 14.49
N GLU A 19 -13.01 -1.21 15.60
CA GLU A 19 -11.94 -0.87 16.54
C GLU A 19 -11.35 -2.15 17.19
N ASN A 20 -12.22 -3.09 17.55
CA ASN A 20 -11.83 -4.35 18.20
C ASN A 20 -11.54 -5.50 17.23
N THR A 21 -11.42 -5.24 15.92
CA THR A 21 -11.17 -6.30 14.92
C THR A 21 -9.87 -7.08 15.23
N HIS A 22 -8.87 -6.43 15.83
CA HIS A 22 -7.59 -7.05 16.18
C HIS A 22 -7.72 -8.15 17.25
N LEU A 23 -8.69 -8.05 18.16
CA LEU A 23 -8.95 -9.05 19.21
C LEU A 23 -9.46 -10.37 18.62
N TYR A 24 -10.20 -10.29 17.51
CA TYR A 24 -10.82 -11.46 16.86
C TYR A 24 -10.03 -11.94 15.64
N PHE A 25 -8.89 -11.34 15.35
CA PHE A 25 -8.08 -11.71 14.21
C PHE A 25 -7.45 -13.10 14.39
N ARG A 26 -7.46 -13.90 13.32
CA ARG A 26 -6.83 -15.23 13.30
C ARG A 26 -6.02 -15.42 12.02
N TRP A 27 -4.84 -16.00 12.17
CA TRP A 27 -4.06 -16.49 11.04
C TRP A 27 -4.70 -17.76 10.47
N ASN A 28 -5.16 -17.65 9.24
CA ASN A 28 -5.68 -18.76 8.45
C ASN A 28 -5.08 -18.70 7.04
N LYS A 29 -5.26 -19.76 6.25
CA LYS A 29 -4.66 -19.83 4.90
C LYS A 29 -4.98 -18.62 4.02
N ARG A 30 -6.16 -18.01 4.18
CA ARG A 30 -6.57 -16.83 3.40
C ARG A 30 -5.91 -15.55 3.91
N THR A 31 -5.96 -15.28 5.22
CA THR A 31 -5.39 -14.06 5.80
C THR A 31 -3.88 -14.05 5.70
N THR A 32 -3.22 -15.18 5.99
CA THR A 32 -1.76 -15.32 5.85
C THR A 32 -1.29 -15.03 4.43
N ARG A 33 -1.93 -15.63 3.42
CA ARG A 33 -1.57 -15.38 2.00
C ARG A 33 -1.72 -13.91 1.62
N ARG A 34 -2.80 -13.26 2.05
CA ARG A 34 -3.04 -11.84 1.76
C ARG A 34 -2.01 -10.95 2.45
N SER A 35 -1.73 -11.18 3.73
CA SER A 35 -0.77 -10.40 4.48
C SER A 35 0.64 -10.53 3.91
N LEU A 36 1.07 -11.74 3.52
CA LEU A 36 2.39 -11.94 2.91
C LEU A 36 2.46 -11.29 1.51
N PHE A 37 1.42 -11.41 0.71
CA PHE A 37 1.42 -10.82 -0.64
C PHE A 37 1.48 -9.29 -0.59
N TRP A 38 0.56 -8.66 0.14
CA TRP A 38 0.48 -7.21 0.21
C TRP A 38 1.55 -6.59 1.12
N GLY A 39 1.92 -7.27 2.21
CA GLY A 39 2.89 -6.75 3.18
C GLY A 39 4.34 -7.00 2.80
N ILE A 40 4.64 -8.02 1.98
CA ILE A 40 6.03 -8.39 1.62
C ILE A 40 6.21 -8.43 0.11
N ALA A 41 5.45 -9.25 -0.61
CA ALA A 41 5.72 -9.50 -2.02
C ALA A 41 5.65 -8.22 -2.86
N ILE A 42 4.64 -7.37 -2.62
CA ILE A 42 4.49 -6.11 -3.37
C ILE A 42 5.57 -5.08 -3.00
N PRO A 43 5.80 -4.72 -1.72
CA PRO A 43 6.86 -3.78 -1.38
C PRO A 43 8.24 -4.22 -1.87
N VAL A 44 8.59 -5.50 -1.71
CA VAL A 44 9.87 -6.04 -2.19
C VAL A 44 9.94 -6.00 -3.71
N GLY A 45 8.88 -6.45 -4.40
CA GLY A 45 8.83 -6.44 -5.86
C GLY A 45 8.95 -5.04 -6.44
N LEU A 46 8.21 -4.07 -5.89
CA LEU A 46 8.30 -2.67 -6.31
C LEU A 46 9.66 -2.06 -6.02
N THR A 47 10.25 -2.35 -4.85
CA THR A 47 11.59 -1.85 -4.49
C THR A 47 12.65 -2.43 -5.43
N ALA A 48 12.60 -3.72 -5.73
CA ALA A 48 13.52 -4.36 -6.66
C ALA A 48 13.38 -3.78 -8.08
N LEU A 49 12.15 -3.57 -8.55
CA LEU A 49 11.89 -2.91 -9.83
C LEU A 49 12.42 -1.48 -9.84
N ALA A 50 12.15 -0.71 -8.78
CA ALA A 50 12.62 0.66 -8.64
C ALA A 50 14.14 0.73 -8.74
N TYR A 51 14.88 -0.10 -7.99
CA TYR A 51 16.34 -0.16 -8.08
C TYR A 51 16.85 -0.62 -9.46
N ALA A 52 16.17 -1.56 -10.11
CA ALA A 52 16.55 -2.02 -11.44
C ALA A 52 16.31 -0.96 -12.54
N THR A 53 15.34 -0.08 -12.33
CA THR A 53 15.02 1.02 -13.26
C THR A 53 15.62 2.36 -12.83
N ASP A 54 16.22 2.45 -11.66
CA ASP A 54 16.75 3.69 -11.12
C ASP A 54 17.82 4.25 -12.05
N ARG A 55 17.64 5.52 -12.44
CA ARG A 55 18.51 6.24 -13.38
C ARG A 55 18.79 5.49 -14.66
N LYS A 56 17.95 4.55 -15.08
CA LYS A 56 18.14 3.83 -16.35
C LYS A 56 17.78 4.72 -17.54
N TRP A 57 16.74 5.54 -17.37
CA TRP A 57 16.14 6.34 -18.42
C TRP A 57 16.31 7.83 -18.14
N ASN A 58 16.72 8.58 -19.16
CA ASN A 58 16.74 10.03 -19.16
C ASN A 58 15.92 10.54 -20.35
N PHE A 59 14.75 11.10 -20.08
CA PHE A 59 13.87 11.64 -21.12
C PHE A 59 14.14 13.12 -21.41
N SER A 60 15.06 13.76 -20.70
CA SER A 60 15.37 15.18 -20.89
C SER A 60 16.02 15.39 -22.24
N ALA A 61 15.32 16.09 -23.14
CA ALA A 61 15.77 16.42 -24.49
C ALA A 61 16.25 15.22 -25.34
N ALA A 62 15.80 14.00 -25.01
CA ALA A 62 16.15 12.80 -25.76
C ALA A 62 15.48 12.81 -27.13
N GLN A 63 16.28 12.83 -28.21
CA GLN A 63 15.77 12.77 -29.60
C GLN A 63 16.01 11.40 -30.22
N THR A 64 17.11 10.73 -29.82
CA THR A 64 17.50 9.42 -30.32
C THR A 64 17.45 8.37 -29.22
N LYS A 65 17.42 7.09 -29.59
CA LYS A 65 17.48 5.96 -28.64
C LYS A 65 18.68 6.02 -27.70
N ASP A 66 19.81 6.53 -28.18
CA ASP A 66 21.04 6.65 -27.40
C ASP A 66 20.99 7.75 -26.34
N ASP A 67 20.08 8.72 -26.50
CA ASP A 67 19.89 9.82 -25.55
C ASP A 67 18.94 9.42 -24.41
N LEU A 68 18.11 8.39 -24.64
CA LEU A 68 17.16 7.86 -23.65
C LEU A 68 17.84 7.14 -22.48
N TYR A 69 19.07 6.66 -22.66
CA TYR A 69 19.81 5.97 -21.62
C TYR A 69 20.69 6.95 -20.83
N TYR A 70 20.75 6.75 -19.51
CA TYR A 70 21.62 7.56 -18.66
C TYR A 70 23.10 7.32 -18.99
N LYS A 71 23.80 8.39 -19.37
CA LYS A 71 25.24 8.38 -19.65
C LYS A 71 25.99 8.73 -18.35
N LYS A 72 26.83 7.82 -17.89
CA LYS A 72 27.76 8.09 -16.78
C LYS A 72 28.95 8.85 -17.35
N ASN A 73 29.11 10.11 -16.91
CA ASN A 73 30.28 10.95 -17.24
C ASN A 73 31.56 10.37 -16.63
#